data_AF-A0A1G2ERB1-F1
#
_entry.id   AF-A0A1G2ERB1-F1
#
_cell.length_a   1.000
_cell.length_b   1.000
_cell.length_c   1.000
_cell.angle_alpha   90.00
_cell.angle_beta   90.00
_cell.angle_gamma   90.00
#
_symmetry.space_group_name_H-M   'P 1'
#
loop_
_entity.id
_entity.type
_entity.pdbx_description
1 polymer ?
#
loop_
_entity_poly.entity_id
_entity_poly.type
_entity_poly.pdbx_seq_one_letter_code
_entity_poly.pdbx_strand_id
1 'polypeptide(L)'
;MDKNTEKLLRSLKNKKVGIFCDDSNLYHAYIKYGWRIDLKKFREFIGRYCDLQFINYYLVIPAVNDIIFRNTQKFIGKIKRFVDIKKKGLKYTPVGGQVVKKGNMDVEIVLDVVREK
;
A
#
# COMPACT_ATOMS: atom_id res chain seq x y z
N MET A 1 -11.81 -18.42 8.71
CA MET A 1 -11.32 -17.26 9.49
C MET A 1 -11.27 -17.67 10.94
N ASP A 2 -10.20 -17.38 11.66
CA ASP A 2 -10.12 -17.73 13.08
C ASP A 2 -11.04 -16.84 13.94
N LYS A 3 -11.39 -17.30 15.14
CA LYS A 3 -12.35 -16.63 16.04
C LYS A 3 -11.87 -15.24 16.48
N ASN A 4 -10.56 -15.02 16.60
CA ASN A 4 -10.03 -13.72 17.04
C ASN A 4 -10.14 -12.68 15.94
N THR A 5 -9.80 -13.05 14.69
CA THR A 5 -9.98 -12.18 13.53
C THR A 5 -11.45 -11.83 13.32
N GLU A 6 -12.36 -12.80 13.47
CA GLU A 6 -13.80 -12.51 13.35
C GLU A 6 -14.28 -11.52 14.42
N LYS A 7 -13.87 -11.72 15.68
CA LYS A 7 -14.21 -10.82 16.78
C LYS A 7 -13.68 -9.40 16.53
N LEU A 8 -12.44 -9.28 16.03
CA LEU A 8 -11.84 -8.00 15.66
C LEU A 8 -12.65 -7.30 14.57
N LEU A 9 -12.97 -8.00 13.47
CA LEU A 9 -13.74 -7.42 12.37
C LEU A 9 -15.14 -6.98 12.82
N ARG A 10 -15.82 -7.78 13.65
CA ARG A 10 -17.12 -7.38 14.20
C ARG A 10 -17.04 -6.15 15.10
N SER A 11 -15.90 -5.93 15.78
CA SER A 11 -15.68 -4.73 16.61
C SER A 11 -15.52 -3.43 15.80
N LEU A 12 -15.33 -3.53 14.48
CA LEU A 12 -15.25 -2.40 13.57
C LEU A 12 -16.62 -1.93 13.06
N LYS A 13 -17.70 -2.62 13.42
CA LYS A 13 -19.05 -2.28 12.97
C LYS A 13 -19.38 -0.82 13.30
N ASN A 14 -19.86 -0.09 12.29
CA ASN A 14 -20.19 1.34 12.34
C ASN A 14 -19.02 2.29 12.65
N LYS A 15 -17.78 1.81 12.70
CA LYS A 15 -16.61 2.68 12.83
C LYS A 15 -16.18 3.18 11.46
N LYS A 16 -15.80 4.45 11.39
CA LYS A 16 -15.06 5.01 10.25
C LYS A 16 -13.67 4.41 10.23
N VAL A 17 -13.28 3.80 9.12
CA VAL A 17 -11.98 3.13 9.00
C VAL A 17 -11.24 3.67 7.78
N GLY A 18 -10.02 4.14 8.01
CA GLY A 18 -9.03 4.40 6.97
C GLY A 18 -7.98 3.29 6.95
N ILE A 19 -7.57 2.86 5.77
CA ILE A 19 -6.54 1.80 5.60
C ILE A 19 -5.30 2.40 4.95
N PHE A 20 -4.14 2.04 5.49
CA PHE A 20 -2.82 2.48 5.04
C PHE A 20 -2.02 1.26 4.61
N CYS A 21 -1.77 1.12 3.31
CA CYS A 21 -1.06 -0.02 2.73
C CYS A 21 0.34 0.39 2.28
N ASP A 22 1.36 -0.22 2.88
CA ASP A 22 2.76 -0.06 2.47
C ASP A 22 3.14 -1.09 1.38
N ASP A 23 3.35 -0.62 0.15
CA ASP A 23 3.75 -1.46 -0.98
C ASP A 23 5.10 -2.16 -0.74
N SER A 24 6.05 -1.51 -0.08
CA SER A 24 7.39 -2.10 0.13
C SER A 24 7.28 -3.34 1.02
N ASN A 25 6.55 -3.23 2.12
CA ASN A 25 6.30 -4.35 3.02
C ASN A 25 5.44 -5.43 2.36
N LEU A 26 4.41 -5.05 1.61
CA LEU A 26 3.58 -6.01 0.86
C LEU A 26 4.39 -6.75 -0.22
N TYR A 27 5.28 -6.07 -0.93
CA TYR A 27 6.14 -6.66 -1.95
C TYR A 27 7.04 -7.75 -1.37
N HIS A 28 7.70 -7.49 -0.24
CA HIS A 28 8.48 -8.50 0.47
C HIS A 28 7.64 -9.68 0.94
N ALA A 29 6.42 -9.42 1.44
CA ALA A 29 5.48 -10.49 1.80
C ALA A 29 5.06 -11.32 0.57
N TYR A 30 4.78 -10.69 -0.58
CA TYR A 30 4.39 -11.38 -1.80
C TYR A 30 5.49 -12.27 -2.35
N ILE A 31 6.76 -11.85 -2.27
CA ILE A 31 7.89 -12.72 -2.61
C ILE A 31 7.94 -13.92 -1.67
N LYS A 32 7.81 -13.68 -0.35
CA LYS A 32 7.93 -14.72 0.66
C LYS A 32 6.82 -15.78 0.57
N TYR A 33 5.57 -15.36 0.33
CA TYR A 33 4.41 -16.24 0.40
C TYR A 33 3.84 -16.65 -0.97
N GLY A 34 4.30 -16.05 -2.07
CA GLY A 34 3.94 -16.47 -3.42
C GLY A 34 2.53 -16.09 -3.89
N TRP A 35 1.77 -15.32 -3.11
CA TRP A 35 0.44 -14.84 -3.47
C TRP A 35 0.32 -13.33 -3.26
N ARG A 36 -0.64 -12.70 -3.94
CA ARG A 36 -0.90 -11.26 -3.87
C ARG A 36 -2.30 -10.98 -3.37
N ILE A 37 -2.47 -9.89 -2.62
CA ILE A 37 -3.79 -9.43 -2.19
C ILE A 37 -4.54 -8.90 -3.40
N ASP A 38 -5.73 -9.43 -3.63
CA ASP A 38 -6.70 -8.84 -4.56
C ASP A 38 -7.36 -7.64 -3.86
N LEU A 39 -6.91 -6.43 -4.22
CA LEU A 39 -7.38 -5.18 -3.60
C LEU A 39 -8.88 -4.92 -3.83
N LYS A 40 -9.47 -5.42 -4.93
CA LYS A 40 -10.91 -5.32 -5.16
C LYS A 40 -11.65 -6.16 -4.12
N LYS A 41 -11.29 -7.45 -4.02
CA LYS A 41 -11.91 -8.36 -3.05
C LYS A 41 -11.68 -7.90 -1.62
N PHE A 42 -10.50 -7.36 -1.32
CA PHE A 42 -10.18 -6.84 0.01
C PHE A 42 -11.07 -5.64 0.36
N ARG A 43 -11.22 -4.65 -0.55
CA ARG A 43 -12.11 -3.51 -0.35
C ARG A 43 -13.56 -3.95 -0.11
N GLU A 44 -14.06 -4.85 -0.96
CA GLU A 44 -15.41 -5.39 -0.84
C GLU A 44 -15.61 -6.19 0.46
N PHE A 45 -14.60 -6.92 0.90
CA PHE A 45 -14.64 -7.70 2.13
C PHE A 45 -14.67 -6.80 3.36
N ILE A 46 -13.71 -5.86 3.48
CA ILE A 46 -13.58 -5.03 4.68
C ILE A 46 -14.73 -4.03 4.82
N GLY A 47 -15.27 -3.53 3.70
CA GLY A 47 -16.43 -2.63 3.68
C GLY A 47 -17.71 -3.27 4.21
N ARG A 48 -17.79 -4.61 4.34
CA ARG A 48 -18.93 -5.28 5.00
C ARG A 48 -18.90 -5.16 6.52
N TYR A 49 -17.75 -4.82 7.08
CA TYR A 49 -17.52 -4.81 8.53
C TYR A 49 -17.37 -3.41 9.11
N CYS A 50 -17.19 -2.37 8.29
CA CYS A 50 -16.94 -1.01 8.76
C CYS A 50 -17.41 0.03 7.74
N ASP A 51 -17.47 1.29 8.18
CA ASP A 51 -17.66 2.45 7.30
C ASP A 51 -16.30 2.83 6.69
N LEU A 52 -15.91 2.13 5.62
CA LEU A 52 -14.62 2.30 4.96
C LEU A 52 -14.55 3.65 4.23
N GLN A 53 -13.71 4.56 4.73
CA GLN A 53 -13.53 5.90 4.15
C GLN A 53 -12.58 5.86 2.94
N PHE A 54 -11.40 5.26 3.11
CA PHE A 54 -10.37 5.20 2.08
C PHE A 54 -9.45 3.99 2.25
N ILE A 55 -8.72 3.69 1.18
CA ILE A 55 -7.56 2.80 1.21
C ILE A 55 -6.42 3.53 0.54
N ASN A 56 -5.51 4.08 1.33
CA ASN A 56 -4.32 4.76 0.83
C ASN A 56 -3.22 3.71 0.60
N TYR A 57 -2.77 3.60 -0.65
CA TYR A 57 -1.73 2.68 -1.08
C TYR A 57 -0.45 3.47 -1.40
N TYR A 58 0.56 3.28 -0.56
CA TYR A 58 1.81 4.03 -0.57
C TYR A 58 2.85 3.28 -1.37
N LEU A 59 3.32 3.89 -2.46
CA LEU A 59 4.34 3.28 -3.30
C LEU A 59 5.37 4.29 -3.81
N VAL A 60 6.52 3.75 -4.21
CA VAL A 60 7.62 4.53 -4.74
C VAL A 60 7.68 4.42 -6.25
N ILE A 61 7.85 5.57 -6.90
CA ILE A 61 7.89 5.71 -8.35
C ILE A 61 9.34 5.84 -8.79
N PRO A 62 9.86 4.87 -9.56
CA PRO A 62 11.17 4.97 -10.19
C PRO A 62 11.25 6.16 -11.15
N ALA A 63 12.45 6.65 -11.44
CA ALA A 63 12.68 7.61 -12.51
C ALA A 63 12.24 7.02 -13.86
N VAL A 64 11.87 7.88 -14.82
CA VAL A 64 11.33 7.46 -16.13
C VAL A 64 12.32 6.59 -16.92
N ASN A 65 13.61 6.82 -16.74
CA ASN A 65 14.70 6.05 -17.35
C ASN A 65 15.01 4.73 -16.63
N ASP A 66 14.37 4.43 -15.50
CA ASP A 66 14.56 3.19 -14.76
C ASP A 66 13.78 2.04 -15.43
N ILE A 67 14.42 0.88 -15.59
CA ILE A 67 13.84 -0.30 -16.26
C ILE A 67 12.53 -0.76 -15.63
N ILE A 68 12.36 -0.55 -14.31
CA ILE A 68 11.15 -0.94 -13.58
C ILE A 68 10.01 0.08 -13.68
N PHE A 69 10.23 1.26 -14.26
CA PHE A 69 9.22 2.33 -14.36
C PHE A 69 7.95 1.85 -15.07
N ARG A 70 8.10 1.22 -16.24
CA ARG A 70 6.95 0.76 -17.04
C ARG A 70 6.10 -0.27 -16.31
N ASN A 71 6.73 -1.21 -15.60
CA ASN A 71 6.02 -2.23 -14.82
C ASN A 71 5.30 -1.61 -13.62
N THR A 72 5.93 -0.63 -12.96
CA THR A 72 5.32 0.14 -11.87
C THR A 72 4.06 0.87 -12.36
N GLN A 73 4.12 1.56 -13.51
CA GLN A 73 2.96 2.25 -14.08
C GLN A 73 1.83 1.28 -14.46
N LYS A 74 2.16 0.12 -15.05
CA LYS A 74 1.18 -0.93 -15.34
C LYS A 74 0.49 -1.43 -14.06
N PHE A 75 1.25 -1.60 -12.97
CA PHE A 75 0.70 -2.02 -11.68
C PHE A 75 -0.26 -0.98 -11.11
N ILE A 76 0.16 0.30 -11.03
CA ILE A 76 -0.68 1.42 -10.60
C ILE A 76 -1.98 1.45 -11.41
N GLY A 77 -1.89 1.32 -12.73
CA GLY A 77 -3.05 1.31 -13.62
C GLY A 77 -4.09 0.23 -13.29
N LYS A 78 -3.65 -0.92 -12.77
CA LYS A 78 -4.55 -2.02 -12.36
C LYS A 78 -5.26 -1.74 -11.04
N ILE A 79 -4.58 -1.08 -10.10
CA ILE A 79 -5.05 -0.94 -8.71
C ILE A 79 -5.73 0.40 -8.41
N LYS A 80 -5.42 1.47 -9.15
CA LYS A 80 -5.89 2.86 -8.89
C LYS A 80 -7.41 3.07 -8.84
N ARG A 81 -8.19 2.09 -9.28
CA ARG A 81 -9.67 2.10 -9.24
C ARG A 81 -10.24 1.54 -7.92
N PHE A 82 -9.39 0.93 -7.08
CA PHE A 82 -9.79 0.29 -5.83
C PHE A 82 -9.20 0.99 -4.60
N VAL A 83 -8.12 1.74 -4.79
CA VAL A 83 -7.33 2.39 -3.74
C VAL A 83 -6.86 3.77 -4.21
N ASP A 84 -6.59 4.63 -3.25
CA ASP A 84 -6.02 5.96 -3.46
C ASP A 84 -4.49 5.86 -3.47
N ILE A 85 -3.86 6.32 -4.55
CA ILE A 85 -2.43 6.15 -4.76
C ILE A 85 -1.65 7.31 -4.13
N LYS A 86 -0.87 7.00 -3.11
CA LYS A 86 0.08 7.92 -2.48
C LYS A 86 1.48 7.58 -3.00
N LYS A 87 2.12 8.53 -3.66
CA LYS A 87 3.37 8.30 -4.41
C LYS A 87 4.52 9.16 -3.92
N LYS A 88 5.72 8.59 -3.91
CA LYS A 88 6.99 9.29 -3.65
C LYS A 88 8.01 8.91 -4.72
N GLY A 89 8.91 9.82 -5.09
CA GLY A 89 9.99 9.50 -6.02
C GLY A 89 11.02 8.55 -5.39
N LEU A 90 11.52 7.59 -6.16
CA LEU A 90 12.64 6.74 -5.75
C LEU A 90 13.90 7.61 -5.59
N LYS A 91 14.57 7.49 -4.44
CA LYS A 91 15.83 8.18 -4.20
C LYS A 91 16.97 7.35 -4.75
N TYR A 92 17.83 7.97 -5.55
CA TYR A 92 19.03 7.38 -6.12
C TYR A 92 20.24 8.01 -5.43
N THR A 93 20.91 7.25 -4.56
CA THR A 93 22.04 7.75 -3.77
C THR A 93 23.34 7.14 -4.30
N PRO A 94 24.31 7.93 -4.77
CA PRO A 94 25.63 7.41 -5.11
C PRO A 94 26.38 7.04 -3.83
N VAL A 95 26.81 5.79 -3.71
CA VAL A 95 27.58 5.25 -2.58
C VAL A 95 28.68 4.37 -3.14
N GLY A 96 29.96 4.73 -2.92
CA GLY A 96 31.11 3.92 -3.34
C GLY A 96 31.17 3.61 -4.84
N GLY A 97 30.75 4.55 -5.69
CA GLY A 97 30.70 4.36 -7.15
C GLY A 97 29.48 3.58 -7.66
N GLN A 98 28.58 3.13 -6.77
CA GLN A 98 27.32 2.47 -7.13
C GLN A 98 26.11 3.35 -6.81
N VAL A 99 24.99 3.12 -7.48
CA VAL A 99 23.73 3.81 -7.19
C VAL A 99 22.84 2.92 -6.31
N VAL A 100 22.66 3.33 -5.07
CA VAL A 100 21.74 2.69 -4.12
C VAL A 100 20.35 3.32 -4.26
N LYS A 101 19.34 2.48 -4.50
CA LYS A 101 17.94 2.89 -4.59
C LYS A 101 17.29 2.82 -3.20
N LYS A 102 16.67 3.92 -2.73
CA LYS A 102 15.96 3.99 -1.45
C LYS A 102 14.53 4.48 -1.66
N GLY A 103 13.56 3.78 -1.07
CA GLY A 103 12.15 4.03 -1.31
C GLY A 103 11.23 3.64 -0.16
N ASN A 104 11.50 4.08 1.06
CA ASN A 104 10.55 3.91 2.16
C ASN A 104 9.44 4.97 2.14
N MET A 105 8.29 4.60 2.70
CA MET A 105 7.10 5.45 2.83
C MET A 105 6.74 5.73 4.30
N ASP A 106 7.61 5.36 5.24
CA ASP A 106 7.31 5.38 6.69
C ASP A 106 6.85 6.76 7.16
N VAL A 107 7.57 7.82 6.76
CA VAL A 107 7.26 9.20 7.15
C VAL A 107 5.95 9.66 6.50
N GLU A 108 5.74 9.35 5.22
CA GLU A 108 4.52 9.70 4.51
C GLU A 108 3.28 9.02 5.13
N ILE A 109 3.40 7.75 5.49
CA ILE A 109 2.34 6.99 6.17
C ILE A 109 2.05 7.62 7.53
N VAL A 110 3.07 7.87 8.35
CA VAL A 110 2.89 8.45 9.69
C VAL A 110 2.22 9.83 9.61
N LEU A 111 2.65 10.68 8.66
CA LEU A 111 2.05 12.01 8.47
C LEU A 111 0.58 11.91 8.07
N ASP A 112 0.22 11.02 7.14
CA ASP A 112 -1.16 10.86 6.73
C ASP A 112 -2.00 10.24 7.86
N VAL A 113 -1.49 9.26 8.63
CA VAL A 113 -2.20 8.70 9.80
C VAL A 113 -2.55 9.77 10.85
N VAL A 114 -1.65 10.75 11.07
CA VAL A 114 -1.87 11.83 12.04
C VAL A 114 -2.80 12.92 11.51
N ARG A 115 -2.86 13.12 10.18
CA ARG A 115 -3.60 14.21 9.54
C ARG A 115 -5.01 13.82 9.13
N GLU A 116 -5.22 12.58 8.72
CA GLU A 116 -6.53 12.06 8.30
C GLU A 116 -7.40 11.91 9.57
N LYS A 117 -8.47 12.73 9.68
CA LYS A 117 -9.42 12.74 10.80
C LYS A 117 -10.74 12.10 10.43
#